data_AF-A0A834J0V8-F1
#
_entry.id   AF-A0A834J0V8-F1
#
_cell.length_a   1.000
_cell.length_b   1.000
_cell.length_c   1.000
_cell.angle_alpha   90.00
_cell.angle_beta   90.00
_cell.angle_gamma   90.00
#
_symmetry.space_group_name_H-M   'P 1'
#
loop_
_entity.id
_entity.type
_entity.pdbx_description
1 polymer ?
#
loop_
_entity_poly.entity_id
_entity_poly.type
_entity_poly.pdbx_seq_one_letter_code
_entity_poly.pdbx_strand_id
1 'polypeptide(L)'
;MIWDYNNGFKLLGEWPNTYVYTKSIAENIVKKHAGLMPIGIFRPAIVMPTHREPICGWIDNMHGLVGVTAGGAMGLIRTNYCDKSVNVSVVPGDLTTNALIVSAWDIANNRRFNEEIPIYNFVSKENPINFEEITKLSKKYTLLLPTNDAIWYCSFRNIKCYPIYLLYTCFLHLLPALIVDTIAFCIGKKPSSLQTTLPSPGLLKIYNKIHTVSNLSTYFTTKEWVFINERWNELLNKVTAKDRELFFCDMKDLVWETYFQSYILGIRTYIIKDPIETLPQARLKFRRLYWMHQALKLVIACVLLMITWAMFSRHF
;
A
#
# COMPACT_ATOMS: atom_id res chain seq x y z
N MET A 1 -13.35 7.50 35.79
CA MET A 1 -12.15 7.39 34.93
C MET A 1 -12.40 8.25 33.69
N ILE A 2 -12.10 9.54 33.80
CA ILE A 2 -12.41 10.55 32.78
C ILE A 2 -11.22 10.53 31.81
N TRP A 3 -11.47 10.15 30.55
CA TRP A 3 -10.47 10.20 29.49
C TRP A 3 -10.24 11.66 29.09
N ASP A 4 -9.17 12.24 29.59
CA ASP A 4 -8.70 13.55 29.17
C ASP A 4 -8.01 13.42 27.78
N TYR A 5 -8.72 13.84 26.73
CA TYR A 5 -8.29 13.78 25.34
C TYR A 5 -6.97 14.54 25.08
N ASN A 6 -6.55 15.43 25.99
CA ASN A 6 -5.33 16.21 25.84
C ASN A 6 -4.04 15.46 26.22
N ASN A 7 -4.13 14.32 26.93
CA ASN A 7 -2.95 13.55 27.35
C ASN A 7 -2.48 12.50 26.32
N GLY A 8 -3.29 12.17 25.31
CA GLY A 8 -2.93 11.17 24.30
C GLY A 8 -1.67 11.54 23.51
N PHE A 9 -1.46 12.83 23.23
CA PHE A 9 -0.28 13.34 22.53
C PHE A 9 1.00 13.28 23.38
N LYS A 10 0.89 13.33 24.71
CA LYS A 10 2.05 13.33 25.61
C LYS A 10 2.71 11.95 25.74
N LEU A 11 1.93 10.87 25.55
CA LEU A 11 2.42 9.49 25.60
C LEU A 11 3.07 9.04 24.28
N LEU A 12 2.68 9.63 23.15
CA LEU A 12 3.17 9.21 21.84
C LEU A 12 4.64 9.57 21.62
N GLY A 13 5.13 10.66 22.22
CA GLY A 13 6.53 11.08 22.10
C GLY A 13 7.01 11.17 20.66
N GLU A 14 8.15 10.54 20.34
CA GLU A 14 8.75 10.52 19.00
C GLU A 14 8.18 9.44 18.07
N TRP A 15 7.22 8.63 18.55
CA TRP A 15 6.66 7.53 17.77
C TRP A 15 5.75 8.06 16.65
N PRO A 16 5.84 7.50 15.43
CA PRO A 16 5.11 8.04 14.28
C PRO A 16 3.60 7.85 14.36
N ASN A 17 3.14 6.86 15.13
CA ASN A 17 1.74 6.59 15.39
C ASN A 17 1.57 5.66 16.59
N THR A 18 0.34 5.54 17.07
CA THR A 18 -0.03 4.71 18.22
C THR A 18 0.24 3.22 17.99
N TYR A 19 0.18 2.74 16.75
CA TYR A 19 0.47 1.35 16.42
C TYR A 19 1.93 0.99 16.71
N VAL A 20 2.89 1.77 16.21
CA VAL A 20 4.31 1.49 16.45
C VAL A 20 4.64 1.64 17.94
N TYR A 21 4.08 2.67 18.61
CA TYR A 21 4.26 2.86 20.05
C TYR A 21 3.77 1.65 20.87
N THR A 22 2.55 1.19 20.61
CA THR A 22 1.96 0.06 21.35
C THR A 22 2.69 -1.26 21.09
N LYS A 23 3.18 -1.49 19.86
CA LYS A 23 4.02 -2.67 19.55
C LYS A 23 5.36 -2.63 20.27
N SER A 24 6.01 -1.47 20.34
CA SER A 24 7.24 -1.29 21.11
C SER A 24 7.04 -1.55 22.61
N ILE A 25 5.94 -1.07 23.19
CA ILE A 25 5.58 -1.37 24.59
C ILE A 25 5.37 -2.86 24.79
N ALA A 26 4.63 -3.53 23.90
CA ALA A 26 4.35 -4.95 24.01
C ALA A 26 5.64 -5.78 24.04
N GLU A 27 6.59 -5.48 23.16
CA GLU A 27 7.89 -6.15 23.15
C GLU A 27 8.69 -5.92 24.43
N ASN A 28 8.66 -4.70 24.98
CA ASN A 28 9.30 -4.41 26.27
C ASN A 28 8.65 -5.16 27.43
N ILE A 29 7.31 -5.31 27.42
CA ILE A 29 6.59 -6.10 28.42
C ILE A 29 7.01 -7.58 28.33
N VAL A 30 7.09 -8.12 27.11
CA VAL A 30 7.60 -9.49 26.88
C VAL A 30 9.03 -9.62 27.38
N LYS A 31 9.92 -8.68 27.07
CA LYS A 31 11.31 -8.67 27.54
C LYS A 31 11.42 -8.66 29.07
N LYS A 32 10.54 -7.92 29.76
CA LYS A 32 10.55 -7.80 31.22
C LYS A 32 9.92 -9.01 31.93
N HIS A 33 8.93 -9.67 31.34
CA HIS A 33 8.12 -10.69 32.00
C HIS A 33 8.18 -12.08 31.37
N ALA A 34 9.07 -12.32 30.39
CA ALA A 34 9.19 -13.63 29.75
C ALA A 34 9.55 -14.75 30.75
N GLY A 35 10.29 -14.43 31.83
CA GLY A 35 10.67 -15.40 32.85
C GLY A 35 11.33 -16.64 32.25
N LEU A 36 10.80 -17.82 32.59
CA LEU A 36 11.23 -19.12 32.06
C LEU A 36 10.43 -19.59 30.84
N MET A 37 9.56 -18.77 30.25
CA MET A 37 8.75 -19.20 29.11
C MET A 37 9.60 -19.27 27.82
N PRO A 38 9.45 -20.30 26.96
CA PRO A 38 10.09 -20.39 25.64
C PRO A 38 9.39 -19.48 24.62
N ILE A 39 9.65 -18.18 24.75
CA ILE A 39 9.17 -17.07 23.90
C ILE A 39 10.24 -16.62 22.89
N GLY A 40 9.81 -16.25 21.70
CA GLY A 40 10.58 -15.45 20.74
C GLY A 40 9.73 -14.27 20.24
N ILE A 41 10.37 -13.26 19.66
CA ILE A 41 9.68 -12.15 19.00
C ILE A 41 9.85 -12.30 17.50
N PHE A 42 8.72 -12.40 16.78
CA PHE A 42 8.70 -12.42 15.32
C PHE A 42 8.20 -11.07 14.80
N ARG A 43 9.01 -10.40 13.96
CA ARG A 43 8.73 -9.08 13.39
C ARG A 43 8.68 -9.20 11.86
N PRO A 44 7.50 -9.39 11.27
CA PRO A 44 7.37 -9.32 9.82
C PRO A 44 7.44 -7.87 9.34
N ALA A 45 7.91 -7.70 8.12
CA ALA A 45 7.77 -6.45 7.37
C ALA A 45 6.30 -6.21 6.95
N ILE A 46 6.08 -5.31 5.99
CA ILE A 46 4.74 -5.05 5.47
C ILE A 46 4.24 -6.32 4.77
N VAL A 47 3.23 -6.95 5.37
CA VAL A 47 2.63 -8.16 4.82
C VAL A 47 1.77 -7.80 3.61
N MET A 48 2.08 -8.44 2.50
CA MET A 48 1.43 -8.30 1.20
C MET A 48 0.63 -9.57 0.88
N PRO A 49 -0.18 -9.57 -0.20
CA PRO A 49 -0.98 -10.73 -0.58
C PRO A 49 -0.13 -11.99 -0.74
N THR A 50 -0.74 -13.15 -0.56
CA THR A 50 -0.06 -14.45 -0.61
C THR A 50 0.64 -14.69 -1.96
N HIS A 51 1.79 -15.36 -1.94
CA HIS A 51 2.53 -15.71 -3.15
C HIS A 51 1.96 -16.97 -3.82
N ARG A 52 1.63 -18.01 -3.05
CA ARG A 52 1.23 -19.34 -3.50
C ARG A 52 0.02 -19.89 -2.73
N GLU A 53 0.09 -19.94 -1.40
CA GLU A 53 -0.86 -20.71 -0.57
C GLU A 53 -1.67 -19.82 0.39
N PRO A 54 -2.85 -20.27 0.86
CA PRO A 54 -3.65 -21.37 0.31
C PRO A 54 -4.26 -21.01 -1.06
N ILE A 55 -4.30 -19.71 -1.38
CA ILE A 55 -4.79 -19.18 -2.64
C ILE A 55 -3.81 -18.09 -3.07
N CYS A 56 -3.32 -18.14 -4.30
CA CYS A 56 -2.36 -17.15 -4.82
C CYS A 56 -2.97 -15.75 -4.94
N GLY A 57 -2.25 -14.71 -4.49
CA GLY A 57 -2.69 -13.32 -4.55
C GLY A 57 -3.83 -12.97 -3.57
N TRP A 58 -4.15 -13.85 -2.62
CA TRP A 58 -5.23 -13.64 -1.68
C TRP A 58 -4.92 -12.52 -0.69
N ILE A 59 -5.93 -11.69 -0.44
CA ILE A 59 -5.91 -10.57 0.49
C ILE A 59 -7.34 -10.17 0.85
N ASP A 60 -7.56 -9.73 2.09
CA ASP A 60 -8.87 -9.37 2.62
C ASP A 60 -9.00 -7.90 3.03
N ASN A 61 -7.89 -7.15 3.00
CA ASN A 61 -7.84 -5.78 3.49
C ASN A 61 -7.22 -4.82 2.47
N MET A 62 -7.65 -3.56 2.56
CA MET A 62 -7.23 -2.47 1.67
C MET A 62 -6.26 -1.50 2.40
N HIS A 63 -5.44 -2.01 3.32
CA HIS A 63 -4.54 -1.19 4.11
C HIS A 63 -3.19 -0.97 3.40
N GLY A 64 -2.54 0.15 3.72
CA GLY A 64 -1.19 0.46 3.24
C GLY A 64 -1.04 0.40 1.71
N LEU A 65 -0.04 -0.35 1.24
CA LEU A 65 0.32 -0.44 -0.17
C LEU A 65 -0.79 -1.07 -1.04
N VAL A 66 -1.57 -2.00 -0.48
CA VAL A 66 -2.71 -2.62 -1.18
C VAL A 66 -3.75 -1.57 -1.54
N GLY A 67 -4.11 -0.70 -0.59
CA GLY A 67 -5.08 0.38 -0.82
C GLY A 67 -4.59 1.44 -1.81
N VAL A 68 -3.31 1.82 -1.74
CA VAL A 68 -2.71 2.75 -2.71
C VAL A 68 -2.72 2.14 -4.11
N THR A 69 -2.39 0.84 -4.23
CA THR A 69 -2.36 0.14 -5.52
C THR A 69 -3.77 -0.02 -6.09
N ALA A 70 -4.75 -0.43 -5.28
CA ALA A 70 -6.15 -0.54 -5.72
C ALA A 70 -6.72 0.82 -6.16
N GLY A 71 -6.49 1.87 -5.36
CA GLY A 71 -6.90 3.23 -5.70
C GLY A 71 -6.20 3.76 -6.95
N GLY A 72 -4.93 3.43 -7.15
CA GLY A 72 -4.17 3.76 -8.36
C GLY A 72 -4.65 3.00 -9.60
N ALA A 73 -4.99 1.72 -9.44
CA ALA A 73 -5.51 0.86 -10.49
C ALA A 73 -6.88 1.33 -11.00
N MET A 74 -7.74 1.81 -10.11
CA MET A 74 -9.03 2.40 -10.47
C MET A 74 -8.91 3.84 -11.02
N GLY A 75 -7.73 4.45 -10.99
CA GLY A 75 -7.52 5.85 -11.36
C GLY A 75 -8.06 6.86 -10.33
N LEU A 76 -8.45 6.40 -9.15
CA LEU A 76 -8.93 7.23 -8.03
C LEU A 76 -7.77 7.97 -7.36
N ILE A 77 -6.67 7.28 -7.11
CA ILE A 77 -5.43 7.86 -6.59
C ILE A 77 -4.50 8.11 -7.78
N ARG A 78 -4.25 9.39 -8.11
CA ARG A 78 -3.38 9.77 -9.24
C ARG A 78 -2.02 10.31 -8.81
N THR A 79 -1.87 10.72 -7.55
CA THR A 79 -0.60 11.19 -6.98
C THR A 79 -0.47 10.68 -5.55
N ASN A 80 0.76 10.47 -5.09
CA ASN A 80 1.10 10.12 -3.71
C ASN A 80 2.41 10.80 -3.30
N TYR A 81 2.48 11.27 -2.05
CA TYR A 81 3.71 11.84 -1.51
C TYR A 81 4.63 10.71 -1.06
N CYS A 82 5.69 10.47 -1.83
CA CYS A 82 6.56 9.31 -1.66
C CYS A 82 7.90 9.54 -2.34
N ASP A 83 8.97 9.13 -1.68
CA ASP A 83 10.28 9.04 -2.31
C ASP A 83 10.41 7.70 -3.04
N LYS A 84 10.41 7.76 -4.37
CA LYS A 84 10.40 6.58 -5.22
C LYS A 84 11.70 5.75 -5.13
N SER A 85 12.81 6.34 -4.69
CA SER A 85 14.09 5.63 -4.56
C SER A 85 14.24 4.88 -3.24
N VAL A 86 13.33 5.09 -2.28
CA VAL A 86 13.38 4.41 -0.99
C VAL A 86 13.02 2.93 -1.17
N ASN A 87 13.89 2.06 -0.65
CA ASN A 87 13.60 0.64 -0.51
C ASN A 87 12.52 0.43 0.55
N VAL A 88 11.56 -0.44 0.23
CA VAL A 88 10.49 -0.81 1.15
C VAL A 88 10.54 -2.30 1.42
N SER A 89 10.46 -2.66 2.69
CA SER A 89 10.45 -4.07 3.09
C SER A 89 9.02 -4.59 3.04
N VAL A 90 8.75 -5.50 2.09
CA VAL A 90 7.45 -6.12 1.89
C VAL A 90 7.61 -7.64 1.77
N VAL A 91 6.70 -8.39 2.37
CA VAL A 91 6.78 -9.86 2.43
C VAL A 91 5.42 -10.49 2.14
N PRO A 92 5.32 -11.57 1.36
CA PRO A 92 4.04 -12.26 1.14
C PRO A 92 3.48 -12.89 2.42
N GLY A 93 2.15 -12.94 2.55
CA GLY A 93 1.48 -13.46 3.75
C GLY A 93 1.71 -14.94 4.06
N ASP A 94 1.84 -15.77 3.03
CA ASP A 94 2.15 -17.20 3.17
C ASP A 94 3.61 -17.44 3.57
N LEU A 95 4.56 -16.74 2.95
CA LEU A 95 5.96 -16.76 3.39
C LEU A 95 6.08 -16.28 4.84
N THR A 96 5.31 -15.27 5.23
CA THR A 96 5.28 -14.74 6.61
C THR A 96 4.73 -15.77 7.59
N THR A 97 3.65 -16.46 7.23
CA THR A 97 3.07 -17.53 8.06
C THR A 97 4.06 -18.68 8.23
N ASN A 98 4.69 -19.13 7.15
CA ASN A 98 5.71 -20.18 7.20
C ASN A 98 6.91 -19.75 8.05
N ALA A 99 7.37 -18.51 7.89
CA ALA A 99 8.46 -17.96 8.69
C ALA A 99 8.14 -17.92 10.20
N LEU A 100 6.89 -17.61 10.55
CA LEU A 100 6.44 -17.65 11.94
C LEU A 100 6.45 -19.07 12.52
N ILE A 101 6.00 -20.06 11.74
CA ILE A 101 6.02 -21.49 12.15
C ILE A 101 7.46 -21.96 12.35
N VAL A 102 8.35 -21.67 11.40
CA VAL A 102 9.78 -22.02 11.48
C VAL A 102 10.44 -21.33 12.67
N SER A 103 10.08 -20.08 12.96
CA SER A 103 10.56 -19.36 14.15
C SER A 103 10.10 -20.05 15.43
N ALA A 104 8.82 -20.46 15.51
CA ALA A 104 8.30 -21.17 16.67
C ALA A 104 9.01 -22.52 16.90
N TRP A 105 9.33 -23.24 15.83
CA TRP A 105 10.13 -24.46 15.89
C TRP A 105 11.55 -24.19 16.45
N ASP A 106 12.23 -23.14 16.02
CA ASP A 106 13.56 -22.79 16.56
C ASP A 106 13.50 -22.47 18.05
N ILE A 107 12.48 -21.73 18.47
CA ILE A 107 12.26 -21.43 19.90
C ILE A 107 12.07 -22.71 20.71
N ALA A 108 11.23 -23.63 20.23
CA ALA A 108 10.93 -24.85 20.96
C ALA A 108 12.14 -25.79 21.10
N ASN A 109 13.04 -25.80 20.12
CA ASN A 109 14.15 -26.76 20.07
C ASN A 109 15.49 -26.19 20.54
N ASN A 110 15.75 -24.91 20.29
CA ASN A 110 17.08 -24.34 20.44
C ASN A 110 17.17 -23.27 21.54
N ARG A 111 16.05 -22.70 22.00
CA ARG A 111 16.10 -21.66 23.04
C ARG A 111 16.42 -22.27 24.39
N ARG A 112 17.44 -21.73 25.08
CA ARG A 112 17.74 -22.11 26.46
C ARG A 112 17.16 -21.11 27.45
N PHE A 113 16.81 -21.60 28.64
CA PHE A 113 16.41 -20.75 29.77
C PHE A 113 17.60 -19.84 30.14
N ASN A 114 17.34 -18.54 30.36
CA ASN A 114 18.30 -17.46 30.64
C ASN A 114 19.04 -16.82 29.44
N GLU A 115 18.76 -17.22 28.20
CA GLU A 115 19.26 -16.50 27.02
C GLU A 115 18.39 -15.28 26.68
N GLU A 116 19.00 -14.29 26.01
CA GLU A 116 18.27 -13.14 25.47
C GLU A 116 17.13 -13.63 24.56
N ILE A 117 15.96 -12.99 24.65
CA ILE A 117 14.82 -13.33 23.79
C ILE A 117 15.23 -13.14 22.33
N PRO A 118 15.22 -14.20 21.50
CA PRO A 118 15.53 -14.08 20.10
C PRO A 118 14.47 -13.23 19.39
N ILE A 119 14.93 -12.45 18.41
CA ILE A 119 14.11 -11.56 17.60
C ILE A 119 14.39 -11.92 16.15
N TYR A 120 13.36 -12.39 15.44
CA TYR A 120 13.44 -12.72 14.03
C TYR A 120 12.77 -11.60 13.24
N ASN A 121 13.58 -10.79 12.54
CA ASN A 121 13.07 -9.80 11.61
C ASN A 121 12.88 -10.47 10.24
N PHE A 122 11.64 -10.71 9.84
CA PHE A 122 11.31 -11.29 8.54
C PHE A 122 11.06 -10.18 7.53
N VAL A 123 12.06 -9.91 6.70
CA VAL A 123 12.16 -8.72 5.84
C VAL A 123 12.68 -9.10 4.45
N SER A 124 12.46 -8.24 3.46
CA SER A 124 12.92 -8.47 2.08
C SER A 124 14.33 -7.90 1.82
N LYS A 125 15.26 -8.04 2.77
CA LYS A 125 16.61 -7.45 2.66
C LYS A 125 17.43 -8.13 1.56
N GLU A 126 17.31 -9.45 1.44
CA GLU A 126 18.02 -10.27 0.45
C GLU A 126 17.41 -10.17 -0.96
N ASN A 127 16.23 -9.56 -1.08
CA ASN A 127 15.53 -9.34 -2.33
C ASN A 127 14.87 -7.95 -2.32
N PRO A 128 15.68 -6.86 -2.32
CA PRO A 128 15.19 -5.51 -2.11
C PRO A 128 14.32 -5.05 -3.28
N ILE A 129 13.35 -4.18 -2.97
CA ILE A 129 12.51 -3.52 -3.97
C ILE A 129 12.20 -2.09 -3.51
N ASN A 130 12.28 -1.12 -4.43
CA ASN A 130 11.93 0.27 -4.14
C ASN A 130 10.54 0.65 -4.67
N PHE A 131 10.02 1.79 -4.20
CA PHE A 131 8.71 2.28 -4.61
C PHE A 131 8.60 2.58 -6.12
N GLU A 132 9.71 2.88 -6.81
CA GLU A 132 9.73 3.05 -8.26
C GLU A 132 9.43 1.72 -8.99
N GLU A 133 10.09 0.64 -8.59
CA GLU A 133 9.89 -0.71 -9.15
C GLU A 133 8.49 -1.24 -8.87
N ILE A 134 8.00 -1.10 -7.63
CA ILE A 134 6.62 -1.43 -7.25
C ILE A 134 5.64 -0.69 -8.15
N THR A 135 5.86 0.61 -8.37
CA THR A 135 4.99 1.42 -9.23
C THR A 135 5.02 0.96 -10.68
N LYS A 136 6.20 0.61 -11.21
CA LYS A 136 6.37 0.10 -12.58
C LYS A 136 5.65 -1.23 -12.77
N LEU A 137 5.90 -2.21 -11.89
CA LEU A 137 5.28 -3.54 -11.94
C LEU A 137 3.76 -3.45 -11.77
N SER A 138 3.30 -2.71 -10.75
CA SER A 138 1.86 -2.53 -10.50
C SER A 138 1.15 -1.90 -11.69
N LYS A 139 1.74 -0.86 -12.31
CA LYS A 139 1.18 -0.25 -13.52
C LYS A 139 1.15 -1.22 -14.68
N LYS A 140 2.26 -1.91 -14.96
CA LYS A 140 2.35 -2.89 -16.05
C LYS A 140 1.19 -3.88 -16.00
N TYR A 141 0.98 -4.50 -14.85
CA TYR A 141 -0.08 -5.49 -14.69
C TYR A 141 -1.48 -4.89 -14.59
N THR A 142 -1.63 -3.68 -14.04
CA THR A 142 -2.91 -2.94 -14.08
C THR A 142 -3.38 -2.69 -15.51
N LEU A 143 -2.46 -2.33 -16.42
CA LEU A 143 -2.81 -2.11 -17.83
C LEU A 143 -3.26 -3.40 -18.54
N LEU A 144 -2.77 -4.57 -18.10
CA LEU A 144 -3.13 -5.88 -18.63
C LEU A 144 -4.42 -6.45 -18.02
N LEU A 145 -4.68 -6.13 -16.75
CA LEU A 145 -5.78 -6.60 -15.91
C LEU A 145 -6.69 -5.44 -15.40
N PRO A 146 -7.12 -4.49 -16.26
CA PRO A 146 -7.85 -3.31 -15.80
C PRO A 146 -9.23 -3.69 -15.30
N THR A 147 -9.75 -3.03 -14.26
CA THR A 147 -11.06 -3.34 -13.68
C THR A 147 -12.22 -2.54 -14.28
N ASN A 148 -13.42 -3.12 -14.27
CA ASN A 148 -14.68 -2.44 -14.59
C ASN A 148 -15.00 -1.29 -13.63
N ASP A 149 -14.46 -1.30 -12.40
CA ASP A 149 -14.67 -0.23 -11.41
C ASP A 149 -13.70 0.94 -11.61
N ALA A 150 -12.82 0.89 -12.63
CA ALA A 150 -11.95 2.00 -12.95
C ALA A 150 -12.77 3.25 -13.29
N ILE A 151 -12.54 4.33 -12.54
CA ILE A 151 -13.19 5.63 -12.73
C ILE A 151 -12.39 6.54 -13.66
N TRP A 152 -11.07 6.34 -13.73
CA TRP A 152 -10.18 7.08 -14.60
C TRP A 152 -9.03 6.21 -15.10
N TYR A 153 -8.31 6.66 -16.12
CA TYR A 153 -7.12 5.96 -16.61
C TYR A 153 -6.02 5.92 -15.55
N CYS A 154 -5.30 4.80 -15.44
CA CYS A 154 -4.20 4.65 -14.48
C CYS A 154 -3.05 5.59 -14.82
N SER A 155 -3.00 6.73 -14.12
CA SER A 155 -1.97 7.77 -14.28
C SER A 155 -1.22 8.07 -12.98
N PHE A 156 -1.17 7.11 -12.06
CA PHE A 156 -0.58 7.24 -10.72
C PHE A 156 0.88 7.70 -10.75
N ARG A 157 1.31 8.56 -9.82
CA ARG A 157 2.71 9.01 -9.69
C ARG A 157 3.10 9.19 -8.22
N ASN A 158 4.32 8.78 -7.88
CA ASN A 158 4.96 9.16 -6.61
C ASN A 158 5.72 10.48 -6.81
N ILE A 159 5.52 11.42 -5.90
CA ILE A 159 6.11 12.75 -5.92
C ILE A 159 6.85 12.98 -4.60
N LYS A 160 8.16 13.22 -4.67
CA LYS A 160 9.02 13.52 -3.50
C LYS A 160 8.98 14.99 -3.07
N CYS A 161 8.72 15.91 -3.99
CA CYS A 161 8.68 17.34 -3.67
C CYS A 161 7.29 17.72 -3.15
N TYR A 162 7.20 18.11 -1.88
CA TYR A 162 5.92 18.35 -1.23
C TYR A 162 5.07 19.45 -1.89
N PRO A 163 5.62 20.63 -2.27
CA PRO A 163 4.85 21.63 -3.03
C PRO A 163 4.30 21.11 -4.36
N ILE A 164 5.07 20.31 -5.10
CA ILE A 164 4.60 19.70 -6.36
C ILE A 164 3.52 18.66 -6.07
N TYR A 165 3.66 17.87 -5.00
CA TYR A 165 2.64 16.93 -4.57
C TYR A 165 1.32 17.64 -4.23
N LEU A 166 1.36 18.77 -3.53
CA LEU A 166 0.17 19.58 -3.23
C LEU A 166 -0.46 20.12 -4.52
N LEU A 167 0.34 20.64 -5.44
CA LEU A 167 -0.14 21.08 -6.76
C LEU A 167 -0.89 19.96 -7.47
N TYR A 168 -0.30 18.77 -7.55
CA TYR A 168 -0.93 17.59 -8.15
C TYR A 168 -2.20 17.18 -7.41
N THR A 169 -2.21 17.25 -6.08
CA THR A 169 -3.39 16.94 -5.26
C THR A 169 -4.54 17.90 -5.57
N CYS A 170 -4.26 19.20 -5.68
CA CYS A 170 -5.27 20.19 -6.06
C CYS A 170 -5.90 19.87 -7.42
N PHE A 171 -5.09 19.63 -8.46
CA PHE A 171 -5.60 19.45 -9.83
C PHE A 171 -6.08 18.02 -10.16
N LEU A 172 -5.54 16.99 -9.50
CA LEU A 172 -5.82 15.59 -9.81
C LEU A 172 -6.69 14.92 -8.75
N HIS A 173 -7.02 15.57 -7.65
CA HIS A 173 -7.94 15.01 -6.66
C HIS A 173 -9.05 16.01 -6.34
N LEU A 174 -8.70 17.16 -5.76
CA LEU A 174 -9.68 18.09 -5.19
C LEU A 174 -10.54 18.82 -6.22
N LEU A 175 -9.92 19.45 -7.24
CA LEU A 175 -10.66 20.20 -8.27
C LEU A 175 -11.62 19.29 -9.06
N PRO A 176 -11.22 18.10 -9.55
CA PRO A 176 -12.14 17.17 -10.20
C PRO A 176 -13.25 16.69 -9.28
N ALA A 177 -12.96 16.45 -8.00
CA ALA A 177 -13.97 16.07 -7.02
C ALA A 177 -15.00 17.17 -6.78
N LEU A 178 -14.54 18.41 -6.65
CA LEU A 178 -15.41 19.57 -6.51
C LEU A 178 -16.35 19.70 -7.72
N ILE A 179 -15.81 19.61 -8.94
CA ILE A 179 -16.62 19.68 -10.17
C ILE A 179 -17.67 18.57 -10.20
N VAL A 180 -17.28 17.32 -9.93
CA VAL A 180 -18.20 16.17 -9.94
C VAL A 180 -19.29 16.31 -8.88
N ASP A 181 -18.92 16.69 -7.65
CA ASP A 181 -19.87 16.85 -6.54
C ASP A 181 -20.82 18.03 -6.80
N THR A 182 -20.34 19.15 -7.37
CA THR A 182 -21.18 20.29 -7.76
C THR A 182 -22.16 19.92 -8.87
N ILE A 183 -21.71 19.23 -9.93
CA ILE A 183 -22.59 18.77 -11.01
C ILE A 183 -23.66 17.82 -10.46
N ALA A 184 -23.27 16.88 -9.58
CA ALA A 184 -24.21 15.96 -8.95
C ALA A 184 -25.27 16.71 -8.14
N PHE A 185 -24.87 17.71 -7.36
CA PHE A 185 -25.77 18.59 -6.62
C PHE A 185 -26.73 19.34 -7.55
N CYS A 186 -26.23 19.94 -8.64
CA CYS A 186 -27.04 20.68 -9.61
C CYS A 186 -28.07 19.80 -10.34
N ILE A 187 -27.78 18.53 -10.60
CA ILE A 187 -28.68 17.57 -11.26
C ILE A 187 -29.69 16.95 -10.24
N GLY A 188 -29.69 17.40 -8.99
CA GLY A 188 -30.60 16.89 -7.96
C GLY A 188 -30.21 15.52 -7.41
N LYS A 189 -29.01 15.01 -7.75
CA LYS A 189 -28.40 13.87 -7.04
C LYS A 189 -27.89 14.38 -5.70
N LYS A 190 -28.81 14.56 -4.73
CA LYS A 190 -28.45 14.97 -3.38
C LYS A 190 -27.45 13.96 -2.79
N PRO A 191 -26.41 14.41 -2.06
CA PRO A 191 -25.58 13.51 -1.27
C PRO A 191 -26.48 12.89 -0.19
N SER A 192 -26.84 11.62 -0.35
CA SER A 192 -27.76 10.89 0.52
C SER A 192 -27.26 10.89 1.97
N SER A 193 -27.71 11.86 2.77
CA SER A 193 -27.58 11.87 4.23
C SER A 193 -28.91 11.58 4.93
N LEU A 194 -29.92 11.10 4.21
CA LEU A 194 -31.27 10.88 4.72
C LEU A 194 -32.00 9.76 3.97
N GLN A 195 -31.34 8.62 3.71
CA GLN A 195 -32.05 7.34 3.58
C GLN A 195 -31.07 6.16 3.74
N THR A 196 -31.49 5.25 4.60
CA THR A 196 -30.85 4.00 5.02
C THR A 196 -30.66 3.07 3.81
N THR A 197 -29.51 2.38 3.76
CA THR A 197 -29.01 1.41 2.76
C THR A 197 -28.17 1.97 1.57
N LEU A 198 -26.87 2.15 1.85
CA LEU A 198 -25.72 2.56 1.01
C LEU A 198 -25.74 3.96 0.33
N PRO A 199 -25.20 4.99 1.01
CA PRO A 199 -24.89 6.28 0.40
C PRO A 199 -23.49 6.27 -0.21
N SER A 200 -23.33 6.54 -1.51
CA SER A 200 -22.03 6.91 -2.06
C SER A 200 -21.64 8.29 -1.51
N PRO A 201 -20.57 8.43 -0.72
CA PRO A 201 -20.12 9.74 -0.26
C PRO A 201 -19.69 10.58 -1.46
N GLY A 202 -19.91 11.90 -1.41
CA GLY A 202 -19.32 12.83 -2.39
C GLY A 202 -17.82 12.59 -2.52
N LEU A 203 -17.28 12.74 -3.73
CA LEU A 203 -15.90 12.40 -4.05
C LEU A 203 -14.90 13.19 -3.18
N LEU A 204 -15.26 14.40 -2.72
CA LEU A 204 -14.49 15.16 -1.74
C LEU A 204 -14.32 14.43 -0.40
N LYS A 205 -15.38 13.77 0.11
CA LYS A 205 -15.31 12.99 1.35
C LYS A 205 -14.42 11.77 1.19
N ILE A 206 -14.41 11.16 -0.01
CA ILE A 206 -13.50 10.06 -0.35
C ILE A 206 -12.06 10.55 -0.33
N TYR A 207 -11.77 11.68 -0.99
CA TYR A 207 -10.42 12.25 -0.99
C TYR A 207 -9.95 12.68 0.39
N ASN A 208 -10.83 13.24 1.25
CA ASN A 208 -10.48 13.53 2.64
C ASN A 208 -9.97 12.28 3.37
N LYS A 209 -10.64 11.13 3.21
CA LYS A 209 -10.18 9.86 3.80
C LYS A 209 -8.84 9.41 3.22
N ILE A 210 -8.69 9.46 1.89
CA ILE A 210 -7.45 9.09 1.20
C ILE A 210 -6.27 9.93 1.69
N HIS A 211 -6.43 11.25 1.79
CA HIS A 211 -5.37 12.15 2.22
C HIS A 211 -5.03 11.99 3.69
N THR A 212 -6.01 11.74 4.57
CA THR A 212 -5.73 11.40 5.98
C THR A 212 -4.81 10.18 6.09
N VAL A 213 -5.13 9.09 5.37
CA VAL A 213 -4.30 7.88 5.39
C VAL A 213 -2.94 8.10 4.71
N SER A 214 -2.89 8.88 3.63
CA SER A 214 -1.64 9.20 2.92
C SER A 214 -0.69 10.02 3.78
N ASN A 215 -1.21 10.99 4.54
CA ASN A 215 -0.43 11.80 5.47
C ASN A 215 0.18 10.94 6.59
N LEU A 216 -0.60 10.01 7.16
CA LEU A 216 -0.09 9.05 8.17
C LEU A 216 1.00 8.13 7.61
N SER A 217 0.94 7.82 6.32
CA SER A 217 1.89 6.93 5.64
C SER A 217 3.18 7.65 5.20
N THR A 218 3.21 8.98 5.24
CA THR A 218 4.34 9.80 4.76
C THR A 218 5.64 9.47 5.48
N TYR A 219 5.57 9.22 6.80
CA TYR A 219 6.72 8.86 7.62
C TYR A 219 7.45 7.61 7.11
N PHE A 220 6.70 6.63 6.57
CA PHE A 220 7.24 5.36 6.08
C PHE A 220 7.61 5.38 4.60
N THR A 221 7.01 6.29 3.81
CA THR A 221 7.18 6.36 2.36
C THR A 221 8.23 7.36 1.89
N THR A 222 8.84 8.11 2.82
CA THR A 222 9.87 9.13 2.54
C THR A 222 11.18 8.90 3.29
N LYS A 223 11.25 7.89 4.14
CA LYS A 223 12.43 7.51 4.92
C LYS A 223 12.79 6.07 4.60
N GLU A 224 14.08 5.80 4.41
CA GLU A 224 14.58 4.45 4.26
C GLU A 224 14.81 3.80 5.62
N TRP A 225 14.40 2.54 5.73
CA TRP A 225 14.49 1.74 6.95
C TRP A 225 15.36 0.52 6.67
N VAL A 226 16.54 0.49 7.28
CA VAL A 226 17.45 -0.65 7.16
C VAL A 226 17.19 -1.61 8.31
N PHE A 227 16.77 -2.82 7.97
CA PHE A 227 16.51 -3.87 8.94
C PHE A 227 17.69 -4.86 9.02
N ILE A 228 17.98 -5.27 10.24
CA ILE A 228 18.99 -6.26 10.62
C ILE A 228 18.28 -7.62 10.73
N ASN A 229 18.74 -8.67 10.06
CA ASN A 229 18.02 -9.95 9.97
C ASN A 229 18.95 -11.19 9.99
N GLU A 230 20.12 -11.07 10.61
CA GLU A 230 21.11 -12.16 10.66
C GLU A 230 20.55 -13.39 11.41
N ARG A 231 19.82 -13.19 12.52
CA ARG A 231 19.14 -14.29 13.24
C ARG A 231 18.15 -15.06 12.36
N TRP A 232 17.49 -14.39 11.41
CA TRP A 232 16.61 -15.04 10.44
C TRP A 232 17.40 -15.90 9.45
N ASN A 233 18.49 -15.36 8.91
CA ASN A 233 19.38 -16.09 8.01
C ASN A 233 20.05 -17.31 8.69
N GLU A 234 20.47 -17.16 9.95
CA GLU A 234 20.98 -18.25 10.77
C GLU A 234 19.93 -19.34 11.01
N LEU A 235 18.67 -18.96 11.29
CA LEU A 235 17.56 -19.89 11.43
C LEU A 235 17.34 -20.69 10.14
N LEU A 236 17.25 -20.03 8.99
CA LEU A 236 17.07 -20.71 7.71
C LEU A 236 18.16 -21.77 7.47
N ASN A 237 19.41 -21.53 7.90
CA ASN A 237 20.52 -22.49 7.80
C ASN A 237 20.33 -23.76 8.64
N LYS A 238 19.49 -23.75 9.69
CA LYS A 238 19.18 -24.92 10.51
C LYS A 238 18.07 -25.79 9.92
N VAL A 239 17.23 -25.24 9.05
CA VAL A 239 16.07 -25.92 8.48
C VAL A 239 16.52 -26.92 7.41
N THR A 240 16.04 -28.16 7.50
CA THR A 240 16.36 -29.22 6.54
C THR A 240 15.83 -28.89 5.13
N ALA A 241 16.41 -29.48 4.07
CA ALA A 241 15.94 -29.23 2.72
C ALA A 241 14.45 -29.56 2.53
N LYS A 242 13.98 -30.65 3.15
CA LYS A 242 12.57 -31.06 3.12
C LYS A 242 11.67 -30.04 3.82
N ASP A 243 12.07 -29.55 4.99
CA ASP A 243 11.28 -28.56 5.73
C ASP A 243 11.32 -27.18 5.07
N ARG A 244 12.41 -26.83 4.36
CA ARG A 244 12.46 -25.58 3.57
C ARG A 244 11.48 -25.61 2.40
N GLU A 245 11.27 -26.76 1.77
CA GLU A 245 10.28 -26.93 0.71
C GLU A 245 8.86 -26.85 1.27
N LEU A 246 8.60 -27.53 2.41
CA LEU A 246 7.29 -27.52 3.06
C LEU A 246 6.92 -26.15 3.64
N PHE A 247 7.88 -25.48 4.27
CA PHE A 247 7.73 -24.16 4.89
C PHE A 247 8.53 -23.12 4.11
N PHE A 248 8.21 -22.94 2.83
CA PHE A 248 8.87 -21.96 1.97
C PHE A 248 8.76 -20.54 2.55
N CYS A 249 9.90 -19.95 2.88
CA CYS A 249 9.98 -18.62 3.48
C CYS A 249 11.29 -17.88 3.17
N ASP A 250 12.08 -18.30 2.18
CA ASP A 250 13.24 -17.53 1.74
C ASP A 250 12.82 -16.47 0.71
N MET A 251 13.07 -15.19 1.02
CA MET A 251 12.74 -14.09 0.12
C MET A 251 13.56 -14.10 -1.18
N LYS A 252 14.71 -14.80 -1.21
CA LYS A 252 15.52 -14.97 -2.43
C LYS A 252 14.81 -15.76 -3.52
N ASP A 253 13.91 -16.64 -3.13
CA ASP A 253 13.15 -17.49 -4.07
C ASP A 253 11.96 -16.74 -4.69
N LEU A 254 11.63 -15.55 -4.19
CA LEU A 254 10.52 -14.75 -4.68
C LEU A 254 10.91 -13.97 -5.95
N VAL A 255 10.23 -14.24 -7.05
CA VAL A 255 10.37 -13.47 -8.28
C VAL A 255 9.34 -12.33 -8.31
N TRP A 256 9.80 -11.09 -8.13
CA TRP A 256 8.92 -9.91 -8.06
C TRP A 256 8.00 -9.76 -9.28
N GLU A 257 8.50 -10.04 -10.48
CA GLU A 257 7.73 -9.92 -11.72
C GLU A 257 6.46 -10.79 -11.70
N THR A 258 6.60 -12.09 -11.42
CA THR A 258 5.46 -13.02 -11.31
C THR A 258 4.61 -12.74 -10.08
N TYR A 259 5.23 -12.30 -8.98
CA TYR A 259 4.51 -11.94 -7.77
C TYR A 259 3.56 -10.75 -8.02
N PHE A 260 4.03 -9.69 -8.71
CA PHE A 260 3.21 -8.52 -9.01
C PHE A 260 2.08 -8.83 -10.01
N GLN A 261 2.24 -9.83 -10.87
CA GLN A 261 1.15 -10.33 -11.72
C GLN A 261 0.00 -10.87 -10.88
N SER A 262 0.29 -11.80 -9.98
CA SER A 262 -0.70 -12.40 -9.06
C SER A 262 -1.25 -11.39 -8.07
N TYR A 263 -0.41 -10.46 -7.60
CA TYR A 263 -0.81 -9.37 -6.71
C TYR A 263 -1.89 -8.47 -7.33
N ILE A 264 -1.70 -8.02 -8.57
CA ILE A 264 -2.70 -7.17 -9.25
C ILE A 264 -3.97 -7.96 -9.58
N LEU A 265 -3.85 -9.23 -9.98
CA LEU A 265 -5.00 -10.12 -10.15
C LEU A 265 -5.76 -10.30 -8.82
N GLY A 266 -5.04 -10.45 -7.72
CA GLY A 266 -5.57 -10.57 -6.37
C GLY A 266 -6.31 -9.31 -5.92
N ILE A 267 -5.74 -8.13 -6.15
CA ILE A 267 -6.44 -6.86 -5.91
C ILE A 267 -7.75 -6.79 -6.69
N ARG A 268 -7.71 -7.09 -7.99
CA ARG A 268 -8.90 -7.09 -8.85
C ARG A 268 -9.99 -8.03 -8.30
N THR A 269 -9.60 -9.25 -7.94
CA THR A 269 -10.53 -10.33 -7.59
C THR A 269 -11.05 -10.21 -6.16
N TYR A 270 -10.18 -9.96 -5.18
CA TYR A 270 -10.54 -10.04 -3.76
C TYR A 270 -10.84 -8.68 -3.13
N ILE A 271 -10.17 -7.60 -3.56
CA ILE A 271 -10.38 -6.25 -3.02
C ILE A 271 -11.47 -5.52 -3.81
N ILE A 272 -11.31 -5.43 -5.13
CA ILE A 272 -12.26 -4.73 -6.01
C ILE A 272 -13.51 -5.59 -6.26
N LYS A 273 -13.40 -6.92 -6.10
CA LYS A 273 -14.48 -7.87 -6.35
C LYS A 273 -14.95 -7.88 -7.81
N ASP A 274 -14.02 -7.63 -8.73
CA ASP A 274 -14.25 -7.66 -10.17
C ASP A 274 -13.65 -8.96 -10.74
N PRO A 275 -14.48 -9.97 -11.05
CA PRO A 275 -14.00 -11.30 -11.35
C PRO A 275 -13.32 -11.34 -12.74
N ILE A 276 -12.64 -12.44 -13.07
CA ILE A 276 -11.79 -12.49 -14.27
C ILE A 276 -12.60 -12.49 -15.57
N GLU A 277 -13.84 -12.98 -15.51
CA GLU A 277 -14.76 -13.11 -16.65
C GLU A 277 -15.16 -11.75 -17.22
N THR A 278 -15.11 -10.68 -16.43
CA THR A 278 -15.43 -9.32 -16.86
C THR A 278 -14.27 -8.63 -17.58
N LEU A 279 -13.08 -9.22 -17.57
CA LEU A 279 -11.85 -8.62 -18.12
C LEU A 279 -11.99 -8.13 -19.57
N PRO A 280 -12.69 -8.83 -20.49
CA PRO A 280 -12.91 -8.32 -21.86
C PRO A 280 -13.65 -6.97 -21.87
N GLN A 281 -14.70 -6.82 -21.06
CA GLN A 281 -15.46 -5.58 -20.96
C GLN A 281 -14.64 -4.48 -20.30
N ALA A 282 -13.90 -4.83 -19.24
CA ALA A 282 -13.05 -3.89 -18.52
C ALA A 282 -11.94 -3.33 -19.42
N ARG A 283 -11.35 -4.14 -20.30
CA ARG A 283 -10.39 -3.67 -21.32
C ARG A 283 -10.99 -2.66 -22.29
N LEU A 284 -12.24 -2.86 -22.73
CA LEU A 284 -12.95 -1.91 -23.59
C LEU A 284 -13.20 -0.58 -22.86
N LYS A 285 -13.71 -0.63 -21.62
CA LYS A 285 -13.89 0.56 -20.78
C LYS A 285 -12.57 1.30 -20.58
N PHE A 286 -11.51 0.56 -20.26
CA PHE A 286 -10.20 1.13 -19.98
C PHE A 286 -9.56 1.78 -21.21
N ARG A 287 -9.77 1.22 -22.41
CA ARG A 287 -9.37 1.87 -23.68
C ARG A 287 -10.10 3.20 -23.91
N ARG A 288 -11.39 3.30 -23.57
CA ARG A 288 -12.12 4.58 -23.62
C ARG A 288 -11.54 5.59 -22.63
N LEU A 289 -11.28 5.16 -21.40
CA LEU A 289 -10.64 6.00 -20.38
C LEU A 289 -9.25 6.49 -20.83
N TYR A 290 -8.47 5.65 -21.51
CA TYR A 290 -7.20 6.04 -22.11
C TYR A 290 -7.37 7.19 -23.10
N TRP A 291 -8.29 7.07 -24.06
CA TRP A 291 -8.51 8.12 -25.06
C TRP A 291 -9.08 9.40 -24.44
N MET A 292 -9.99 9.29 -23.47
CA MET A 292 -10.45 10.44 -22.68
C MET A 292 -9.30 11.13 -21.95
N HIS A 293 -8.37 10.36 -21.40
CA HIS A 293 -7.19 10.90 -20.73
C HIS A 293 -6.25 11.61 -21.71
N GLN A 294 -6.01 11.04 -22.90
CA GLN A 294 -5.18 11.71 -23.92
C GLN A 294 -5.86 12.97 -24.45
N ALA A 295 -7.17 12.94 -24.71
CA ALA A 295 -7.93 14.11 -25.13
C ALA A 295 -7.86 15.24 -24.08
N LEU A 296 -8.03 14.91 -22.80
CA LEU A 296 -7.89 15.88 -21.72
C LEU A 296 -6.49 16.50 -21.68
N LYS A 297 -5.44 15.69 -21.81
CA LYS A 297 -4.06 16.20 -21.87
C LYS A 297 -3.85 17.13 -23.06
N LEU A 298 -4.38 16.79 -24.23
CA LEU A 298 -4.30 17.62 -25.42
C LEU A 298 -5.01 18.96 -25.22
N VAL A 299 -6.23 18.94 -24.69
CA VAL A 299 -7.00 20.17 -24.39
C VAL A 299 -6.24 21.06 -23.41
N ILE A 300 -5.70 20.49 -22.32
CA ILE A 300 -4.88 21.26 -21.36
C ILE A 300 -3.66 21.86 -22.04
N ALA A 301 -2.95 21.10 -22.89
CA ALA A 301 -1.79 21.59 -23.62
C ALA A 301 -2.16 22.74 -24.57
N CYS A 302 -3.25 22.61 -25.34
CA CYS A 302 -3.75 23.67 -26.21
C CYS A 302 -4.13 24.94 -25.42
N VAL A 303 -4.80 24.80 -24.28
CA VAL A 303 -5.15 25.95 -23.42
C VAL A 303 -3.91 26.66 -22.90
N LEU A 304 -2.91 25.91 -22.42
CA LEU A 304 -1.65 26.50 -21.97
C LEU A 304 -0.93 27.22 -23.11
N LEU A 305 -0.88 26.63 -24.31
CA LEU A 305 -0.30 27.26 -25.50
C LEU A 305 -1.02 28.57 -25.85
N MET A 306 -2.36 28.58 -25.86
CA MET A 306 -3.15 29.80 -26.12
C MET A 306 -2.88 30.89 -25.08
N ILE A 307 -2.80 30.54 -23.79
CA ILE A 307 -2.48 31.50 -22.72
C ILE A 307 -1.07 32.08 -22.93
N THR A 308 -0.08 31.23 -23.22
CA THR A 308 1.29 31.70 -23.48
C THR A 308 1.36 32.61 -24.70
N TRP A 309 0.71 32.23 -25.81
CA TRP A 309 0.64 33.04 -27.02
C TRP A 309 0.02 34.41 -26.74
N ALA A 310 -1.12 34.45 -26.04
CA ALA A 310 -1.81 35.70 -25.69
C ALA A 310 -0.98 36.62 -24.78
N MET A 311 -0.13 36.07 -23.92
CA MET A 311 0.82 36.87 -23.13
C MET A 311 1.95 37.43 -24.01
N PHE A 312 2.53 36.63 -24.90
CA PHE A 312 3.58 37.09 -25.81
C PHE A 312 3.07 38.13 -26.81
N SER A 313 1.90 37.92 -27.41
CA SER A 313 1.30 38.84 -28.38
C SER A 313 0.77 40.15 -27.78
N ARG A 314 0.81 40.31 -26.45
CA ARG A 314 0.48 41.56 -25.75
C ARG A 314 1.72 42.36 -25.36
N HIS A 315 2.90 41.74 -25.40
CA HIS A 315 4.17 42.36 -25.05
C HIS A 315 5.06 42.70 -26.26
N PHE A 316 4.65 42.27 -27.45
CA PHE A 316 5.20 42.63 -28.76
C PHE A 316 4.07 43.09 -29.67
#